data_AF-A0A1V6HVD0-F1
#
_entry.id   AF-A0A1V6HVD0-F1
#
_cell.length_a   1.000
_cell.length_b   1.000
_cell.length_c   1.000
_cell.angle_alpha   90.00
_cell.angle_beta   90.00
_cell.angle_gamma   90.00
#
_symmetry.space_group_name_H-M   'P 1'
#
loop_
_entity.id
_entity.type
_entity.pdbx_description
1 polymer ?
#
loop_
_entity_poly.entity_id
_entity_poly.type
_entity_poly.pdbx_seq_one_letter_code
_entity_poly.pdbx_strand_id
1 'polypeptide(L)'
;MQRTLANKYWVDELYDATVVRGTWGLAALLHRFDARIIDGLLVNGTRHLTVGIALLSGFFDKYVVDGLVNLVGWLSQTGSRALRRAQTGLVQQYALVLAAGVVALVGLYIVLH
;
A
#
# COMPACT_ATOMS: atom_id res chain seq x y z
N MET A 1 32.93 71.50 -21.95
CA MET A 1 33.18 70.54 -20.85
C MET A 1 31.91 69.87 -20.29
N GLN A 2 30.90 69.55 -21.11
CA GLN A 2 29.60 69.03 -20.60
C GLN A 2 29.14 67.70 -21.22
N ARG A 3 29.89 67.12 -22.17
CA ARG A 3 29.54 65.82 -22.77
C ARG A 3 30.24 64.62 -22.13
N THR A 4 31.23 64.85 -21.29
CA THR A 4 31.97 63.79 -20.57
C THR A 4 31.35 63.43 -19.21
N LEU A 5 30.44 64.27 -18.67
CA LEU A 5 29.71 63.99 -17.42
C LEU A 5 28.35 63.29 -17.66
N ALA A 6 27.81 63.35 -18.88
CA ALA A 6 26.53 62.72 -19.23
C ALA A 6 26.69 61.23 -19.57
N ASN A 7 27.80 60.85 -20.19
CA ASN A 7 28.19 59.46 -20.39
C ASN A 7 29.07 59.07 -19.21
N LYS A 8 28.44 58.68 -18.10
CA LYS A 8 29.06 58.12 -16.90
C LYS A 8 29.95 56.92 -17.26
N TYR A 9 31.13 57.25 -17.76
CA TYR A 9 32.30 56.45 -18.09
C TYR A 9 32.14 55.17 -18.92
N TRP A 10 31.01 54.85 -19.57
CA TRP A 10 30.82 53.51 -20.19
C TRP A 10 31.00 52.32 -19.22
N VAL A 11 31.39 52.59 -17.97
CA VAL A 11 31.69 51.60 -16.93
C VAL A 11 30.38 51.04 -16.41
N ASP A 12 29.32 51.85 -16.25
CA ASP A 12 27.99 51.36 -15.87
C ASP A 12 27.46 50.38 -16.93
N GLU A 13 27.55 50.71 -18.23
CA GLU A 13 27.08 49.83 -19.32
C GLU A 13 27.89 48.54 -19.43
N LEU A 14 29.22 48.63 -19.27
CA LEU A 14 30.10 47.46 -19.28
C LEU A 14 29.84 46.58 -18.05
N TYR A 15 29.67 47.16 -16.86
CA TYR A 15 29.31 46.44 -15.62
C TYR A 15 27.95 45.74 -15.74
N ASP A 16 26.96 46.42 -16.27
CA ASP A 16 25.61 45.88 -16.43
C ASP A 16 25.59 44.75 -17.48
N ALA A 17 26.36 44.91 -18.56
CA ALA A 17 26.48 43.92 -19.62
C ALA A 17 27.30 42.68 -19.23
N THR A 18 28.37 42.81 -18.44
CA THR A 18 29.24 41.67 -18.11
C THR A 18 28.93 41.06 -16.75
N VAL A 19 28.73 41.88 -15.72
CA VAL A 19 28.57 41.41 -14.35
C VAL A 19 27.10 41.11 -14.04
N VAL A 20 26.19 42.03 -14.32
CA VAL A 20 24.76 41.85 -14.00
C VAL A 20 24.12 40.82 -14.93
N ARG A 21 24.31 40.94 -16.25
CA ARG A 21 23.83 39.92 -17.20
C ARG A 21 24.51 38.56 -17.05
N GLY A 22 25.80 38.53 -16.72
CA GLY A 22 26.53 37.28 -16.47
C GLY A 22 26.02 36.54 -15.23
N THR A 23 25.80 37.27 -14.13
CA THR A 23 25.26 36.69 -12.89
C THR A 23 23.80 36.26 -13.05
N TRP A 24 22.97 37.02 -13.75
CA TRP A 24 21.60 36.61 -14.09
C TRP A 24 21.56 35.37 -14.98
N GLY A 25 22.47 35.25 -15.94
CA GLY A 25 22.61 34.07 -16.80
C GLY A 25 22.96 32.81 -16.00
N LEU A 26 23.93 32.92 -15.08
CA LEU A 26 24.31 31.83 -14.17
C LEU A 26 23.19 31.46 -13.19
N ALA A 27 22.50 32.44 -12.62
CA ALA A 27 21.35 32.22 -11.74
C ALA A 27 20.21 31.50 -12.48
N ALA A 28 19.94 31.88 -13.73
CA ALA A 28 18.94 31.21 -14.57
C ALA A 28 19.37 29.78 -14.94
N LEU A 29 20.66 29.54 -15.14
CA LEU A 29 21.21 28.22 -15.42
C LEU A 29 21.07 27.29 -14.20
N LEU A 30 21.46 27.78 -13.02
CA LEU A 30 21.31 27.06 -11.75
C LEU A 30 19.85 26.78 -11.44
N HIS A 31 18.96 27.75 -11.63
CA HIS A 31 17.52 27.56 -11.43
C HIS A 31 16.94 26.51 -12.40
N ARG A 32 17.36 26.51 -13.67
CA ARG A 32 16.96 25.47 -14.63
C ARG A 32 17.52 24.10 -14.27
N PHE A 33 18.71 24.03 -13.69
CA PHE A 33 19.32 22.77 -13.27
C PHE A 33 18.60 22.21 -12.04
N ASP A 34 18.34 23.05 -11.05
CA ASP A 34 17.63 22.72 -9.81
C ASP A 34 16.19 22.28 -10.10
N ALA A 35 15.43 23.07 -10.86
CA ALA A 35 14.06 22.70 -11.25
C ALA A 35 14.03 21.41 -12.08
N ARG A 36 14.99 21.18 -12.98
CA ARG A 36 15.00 19.98 -13.84
C ARG A 36 15.42 18.72 -13.08
N ILE A 37 16.28 18.83 -12.06
CA ILE A 37 16.66 17.69 -11.21
C ILE A 37 15.58 17.43 -10.16
N ILE A 38 15.10 18.45 -9.47
CA ILE A 38 14.10 18.29 -8.41
C ILE A 38 12.74 17.89 -9.00
N ASP A 39 12.20 18.64 -9.96
CA ASP A 39 10.90 18.31 -10.56
C ASP A 39 11.00 17.12 -11.52
N GLY A 40 12.13 16.94 -12.19
CA GLY A 40 12.32 15.87 -13.16
C GLY A 40 12.69 14.52 -12.55
N LEU A 41 13.77 14.48 -11.75
CA LEU A 41 14.34 13.24 -11.24
C LEU A 41 13.66 12.78 -9.95
N LEU A 42 13.48 13.69 -8.99
CA LEU A 42 12.92 13.34 -7.68
C LEU A 42 11.40 13.17 -7.74
N VAL A 43 10.68 14.13 -8.32
CA VAL A 43 9.21 14.11 -8.32
C VAL A 43 8.64 13.06 -9.28
N ASN A 44 9.13 12.96 -10.52
CA ASN A 44 8.62 11.93 -11.44
C ASN A 44 9.13 10.53 -11.08
N GLY A 45 10.36 10.39 -10.58
CA GLY A 45 10.90 9.10 -10.14
C GLY A 45 10.12 8.50 -8.96
N THR A 46 9.83 9.31 -7.94
CA THR A 46 9.03 8.87 -6.78
C THR A 46 7.58 8.57 -7.16
N ARG A 47 6.99 9.32 -8.10
CA ARG A 47 5.65 9.04 -8.64
C ARG A 47 5.57 7.66 -9.28
N HIS A 48 6.54 7.29 -10.14
CA HIS A 48 6.53 5.98 -10.80
C HIS A 48 6.73 4.81 -9.83
N LEU A 49 7.59 4.99 -8.82
CA LEU A 49 7.78 3.99 -7.76
C LEU A 49 6.52 3.79 -6.92
N THR A 50 5.89 4.89 -6.52
CA THR A 50 4.68 4.86 -5.68
C THR A 50 3.52 4.19 -6.42
N VAL A 51 3.31 4.52 -7.69
CA VAL A 51 2.27 3.88 -8.53
C VAL A 51 2.59 2.41 -8.79
N GLY A 52 3.85 2.05 -9.04
CA GLY A 52 4.27 0.66 -9.24
C GLY A 52 4.02 -0.22 -8.00
N ILE A 53 4.37 0.29 -6.82
CA ILE A 53 4.13 -0.39 -5.54
C ILE A 53 2.62 -0.52 -5.25
N ALA A 54 1.84 0.54 -5.53
CA ALA A 54 0.39 0.53 -5.33
C ALA A 54 -0.31 -0.51 -6.23
N LEU A 55 0.12 -0.65 -7.48
CA LEU A 55 -0.41 -1.68 -8.37
C LEU A 55 -0.07 -3.08 -7.84
N LEU A 56 1.18 -3.30 -7.43
CA LEU A 56 1.63 -4.61 -6.92
C LEU A 56 0.88 -5.00 -5.64
N SER A 57 0.65 -4.04 -4.74
CA SER A 57 -0.16 -4.21 -3.53
C SER A 57 -1.63 -4.53 -3.87
N GLY A 58 -2.21 -3.83 -4.84
CA GLY A 58 -3.59 -4.09 -5.28
C GLY A 58 -3.79 -5.46 -5.93
N PHE A 59 -2.80 -5.95 -6.69
CA PHE A 59 -2.82 -7.32 -7.21
C PHE A 59 -2.66 -8.35 -6.08
N PHE A 60 -1.80 -8.10 -5.10
CA PHE A 60 -1.62 -9.02 -3.98
C PHE A 60 -2.90 -9.14 -3.13
N ASP A 61 -3.54 -8.02 -2.79
CA ASP A 61 -4.79 -7.99 -2.01
C ASP A 61 -5.91 -8.78 -2.72
N LYS A 62 -6.17 -8.45 -4.00
CA LYS A 62 -7.28 -9.05 -4.75
C LYS A 62 -7.10 -10.54 -5.07
N TYR A 63 -5.88 -11.03 -5.23
CA TYR A 63 -5.66 -12.44 -5.58
C TYR A 63 -5.35 -13.31 -4.36
N VAL A 64 -4.56 -12.79 -3.42
CA VAL A 64 -4.13 -13.57 -2.26
C VAL A 64 -5.13 -13.42 -1.12
N VAL A 65 -5.52 -12.19 -0.76
CA VAL A 65 -6.40 -11.97 0.40
C VAL A 65 -7.81 -12.44 0.08
N ASP A 66 -8.41 -12.01 -1.04
CA ASP A 66 -9.75 -12.48 -1.42
C ASP A 66 -9.78 -14.00 -1.64
N GLY A 67 -8.71 -14.58 -2.22
CA GLY A 67 -8.60 -16.02 -2.43
C GLY A 67 -8.60 -16.80 -1.11
N LEU A 68 -7.80 -16.35 -0.14
CA LEU A 68 -7.73 -16.96 1.19
C LEU A 68 -9.04 -16.82 1.97
N VAL A 69 -9.66 -15.64 1.95
CA VAL A 69 -10.94 -15.40 2.65
C VAL A 69 -12.05 -16.27 2.05
N ASN A 70 -12.13 -16.36 0.71
CA ASN A 70 -13.11 -17.22 0.04
C ASN A 70 -12.88 -18.70 0.36
N LEU A 71 -11.62 -19.15 0.45
CA LEU A 71 -11.29 -20.53 0.82
C LEU A 71 -11.73 -20.83 2.26
N VAL A 72 -11.42 -19.95 3.21
CA VAL A 72 -11.84 -20.10 4.62
C VAL A 72 -13.36 -20.11 4.73
N GLY A 73 -14.04 -19.21 4.02
CA GLY A 73 -15.51 -19.18 3.95
C GLY A 73 -16.10 -20.47 3.39
N TRP A 74 -15.53 -21.01 2.32
CA TRP A 74 -15.96 -22.26 1.70
C TRP A 74 -15.75 -23.46 2.62
N LEU A 75 -14.59 -23.56 3.27
CA LEU A 75 -14.29 -24.61 4.25
C LEU A 75 -15.25 -24.56 5.43
N SER A 76 -15.50 -23.37 5.98
CA SER A 76 -16.42 -23.16 7.11
C SER A 76 -17.86 -23.57 6.74
N GLN A 77 -18.34 -23.16 5.56
CA GLN A 77 -19.68 -23.55 5.11
C GLN A 77 -19.79 -25.05 4.82
N THR A 78 -18.77 -25.65 4.22
CA THR A 78 -18.74 -27.09 3.92
C THR A 78 -18.71 -27.93 5.20
N GLY A 79 -17.87 -27.55 6.16
CA GLY A 79 -17.84 -28.15 7.49
C GLY A 79 -19.18 -28.01 8.22
N SER A 80 -19.78 -26.83 8.19
CA SER A 80 -21.09 -26.58 8.78
C SER A 80 -22.21 -27.40 8.13
N ARG A 81 -22.17 -27.59 6.80
CA ARG A 81 -23.12 -28.47 6.09
C ARG A 81 -22.91 -29.95 6.44
N ALA A 82 -21.66 -30.39 6.58
CA ALA A 82 -21.34 -31.75 6.99
C ALA A 82 -21.82 -32.03 8.43
N LEU A 83 -21.53 -31.12 9.37
CA LEU A 83 -22.03 -31.19 10.75
C LEU A 83 -23.55 -31.16 10.82
N ARG A 84 -24.21 -30.33 10.00
CA ARG A 84 -25.67 -30.30 9.92
C ARG A 84 -26.26 -31.60 9.38
N ARG A 85 -25.58 -32.30 8.47
CA ARG A 85 -26.02 -33.64 8.02
C ARG A 85 -25.86 -34.69 9.11
N ALA A 86 -24.89 -34.55 10.02
CA ALA A 86 -24.78 -35.43 11.19
C ALA A 86 -25.94 -35.21 12.18
N GLN A 87 -26.53 -34.01 12.21
CA GLN A 87 -27.74 -33.69 12.96
C GLN A 87 -29.00 -33.94 12.10
N THR A 88 -29.34 -35.22 11.92
CA THR A 88 -30.42 -35.76 11.09
C THR A 88 -31.87 -35.42 11.53
N GLY A 89 -32.06 -34.56 12.54
CA GLY A 89 -33.37 -34.03 12.93
C GLY A 89 -34.38 -35.06 13.49
N LEU A 90 -34.03 -36.35 13.54
CA LEU A 90 -34.85 -37.42 14.09
C LEU A 90 -34.70 -37.46 15.61
N VAL A 91 -35.80 -37.18 16.34
CA VAL A 91 -35.86 -37.23 17.82
C VAL A 91 -35.34 -38.56 18.38
N GLN A 92 -35.53 -39.66 17.64
CA GLN A 92 -35.06 -40.99 18.00
C GLN A 92 -33.52 -41.11 18.07
N GLN A 93 -32.78 -40.39 17.23
CA GLN A 93 -31.31 -40.39 17.29
C GLN A 93 -30.78 -39.63 18.52
N TYR A 94 -31.48 -38.57 18.96
CA TYR A 94 -31.13 -37.89 20.21
C TYR A 94 -31.30 -38.80 21.43
N ALA A 95 -32.40 -39.56 21.50
CA ALA A 95 -32.63 -40.51 22.58
C ALA A 95 -31.57 -41.63 22.61
N LEU A 96 -31.17 -42.15 21.45
CA LEU A 96 -30.10 -43.15 21.33
C LEU A 96 -28.73 -42.62 21.76
N VAL A 97 -28.36 -41.40 21.34
CA VAL A 97 -27.09 -40.76 21.72
C VAL A 97 -27.05 -40.48 23.23
N LEU A 98 -28.15 -40.02 23.81
CA LEU A 98 -28.28 -39.82 25.26
C LEU A 98 -28.11 -41.13 26.03
N ALA A 99 -28.83 -42.18 25.63
CA ALA A 99 -28.71 -43.50 26.26
C ALA A 99 -27.29 -44.07 26.15
N ALA A 100 -26.68 -43.99 24.95
CA ALA A 100 -25.30 -44.43 24.74
C ALA A 100 -24.29 -43.62 25.59
N GLY A 101 -24.49 -42.30 25.70
CA GLY A 101 -23.66 -41.44 26.55
C GLY A 101 -23.74 -41.81 28.03
N VAL A 102 -24.94 -42.10 28.54
CA VAL A 102 -25.13 -42.57 29.93
C VAL A 102 -24.41 -43.90 30.16
N VAL A 103 -24.57 -44.87 29.25
CA VAL A 103 -23.88 -46.17 29.35
C VAL A 103 -22.36 -46.01 29.32
N ALA A 104 -21.84 -45.15 28.44
CA ALA A 104 -20.40 -44.87 28.35
C ALA A 104 -19.85 -44.22 29.62
N LEU A 105 -20.56 -43.25 30.20
CA LEU A 105 -20.16 -42.60 31.45
C LEU A 105 -20.17 -43.56 32.64
N VAL A 106 -21.20 -44.40 32.74
CA VAL A 106 -21.29 -45.43 33.79
C VAL A 106 -20.18 -46.47 33.63
N GLY A 107 -19.94 -46.93 32.40
CA GLY A 107 -18.84 -47.85 32.12
C GLY A 107 -17.46 -47.24 32.44
N LEU A 108 -17.24 -45.98 32.08
CA LEU A 108 -16.01 -45.26 32.42
C LEU A 108 -15.85 -45.14 33.93
N TYR A 109 -16.91 -44.79 34.66
CA TYR A 109 -16.88 -44.71 36.12
C TYR A 109 -16.49 -46.05 36.76
N ILE A 110 -17.05 -47.16 36.27
CA ILE A 110 -16.74 -48.51 36.78
C ILE A 110 -15.31 -48.94 36.45
N VAL A 111 -14.73 -48.48 35.34
CA VAL A 111 -13.34 -48.79 34.96
C VAL A 111 -12.33 -47.92 35.70
N LEU A 112 -12.72 -46.70 36.08
CA LEU A 112 -11.85 -45.71 36.73
C LEU A 112 -11.86 -45.83 38.27
N HIS A 113 -12.78 -46.58 38.85
CA HIS A 113 -12.86 -46.93 40.27
C HIS A 113 -12.50 -48.40 40.48
#